data_AF-A0A7C7QH28-F1
#
_entry.id   AF-A0A7C7QH28-F1
#
_cell.length_a   1.000
_cell.length_b   1.000
_cell.length_c   1.000
_cell.angle_alpha   90.00
_cell.angle_beta   90.00
_cell.angle_gamma   90.00
#
_symmetry.space_group_name_H-M   'P 1'
#
loop_
_entity.id
_entity.type
_entity.pdbx_description
1 polymer ?
#
loop_
_entity_poly.entity_id
_entity_poly.type
_entity_poly.pdbx_seq_one_letter_code
_entity_poly.pdbx_strand_id
1 'polypeptide(L)'
;MSSRLINWFRFSSPATFYPLAGRLIPWFWAIALVLMGVGLYLSFFVAPTDYKQGEGYRIIFIHVPAAWMSMFIYLVMAGWAAIGLVFNTRLSAMMAQALAPTGAMFTFLALWTGAFWGKP
;
A
#
# COMPACT_ATOMS: atom_id res chain seq x y z
N MET A 1 23.30 35.50 6.18
CA MET A 1 22.04 34.74 6.27
C MET A 1 21.86 33.96 4.97
N SER A 2 22.25 32.68 4.94
CA SER A 2 22.11 31.85 3.73
C SER A 2 20.77 31.13 3.82
N SER A 3 19.78 31.60 3.06
CA SER A 3 18.55 30.82 2.85
C SER A 3 18.95 29.61 2.00
N ARG A 4 19.15 28.45 2.64
CA ARG A 4 19.19 27.17 1.94
C ARG A 4 17.81 26.97 1.32
N LEU A 5 17.64 27.38 0.08
CA LEU A 5 16.45 27.06 -0.70
C LEU A 5 16.39 25.53 -0.76
N ILE A 6 15.32 24.97 -0.20
CA ILE A 6 15.03 23.54 -0.28
C ILE A 6 14.95 23.20 -1.77
N ASN A 7 15.89 22.38 -2.26
CA ASN A 7 15.84 21.91 -3.64
C ASN A 7 14.76 20.82 -3.75
N TRP A 8 13.52 21.26 -4.02
CA TRP A 8 12.34 20.42 -4.15
C TRP A 8 12.49 19.30 -5.20
N PHE A 9 13.38 19.47 -6.19
CA PHE A 9 13.60 18.52 -7.28
C PHE A 9 14.77 17.56 -7.05
N ARG A 10 15.41 17.59 -5.87
CA ARG A 10 16.60 16.77 -5.58
C ARG A 10 16.36 15.27 -5.78
N PHE A 11 15.15 14.78 -5.53
CA PHE A 11 14.78 13.36 -5.65
C PHE A 11 13.94 13.05 -6.91
N SER A 12 13.87 13.97 -7.87
CA SER A 12 13.12 13.75 -9.12
C SER A 12 13.86 12.85 -10.10
N SER A 13 15.14 12.53 -9.85
CA SER A 13 15.92 11.61 -10.67
C SER A 13 16.04 10.22 -10.04
N PRO A 14 15.99 9.13 -10.81
CA PRO A 14 16.19 7.78 -10.28
C PRO A 14 17.52 7.61 -9.54
N ALA A 15 18.61 8.23 -10.03
CA ALA A 15 19.95 8.11 -9.45
C ALA A 15 20.02 8.67 -8.01
N THR A 16 19.27 9.73 -7.72
CA THR A 16 19.23 10.32 -6.38
C THR A 16 18.17 9.70 -5.48
N PHE A 17 17.06 9.22 -6.05
CA PHE A 17 15.97 8.61 -5.29
C PHE A 17 16.26 7.16 -4.87
N TYR A 18 16.84 6.34 -5.74
CA TYR A 18 17.01 4.90 -5.50
C TYR A 18 17.84 4.56 -4.25
N PRO A 19 18.98 5.25 -3.96
CA PRO A 19 19.73 5.02 -2.73
C PRO A 19 18.96 5.43 -1.47
N LEU A 20 18.13 6.48 -1.55
CA LEU A 20 17.28 6.89 -0.44
C LEU A 20 16.20 5.83 -0.19
N ALA A 21 15.51 5.39 -1.24
CA ALA A 21 14.53 4.31 -1.16
C ALA A 21 15.13 3.06 -0.51
N GLY A 22 16.33 2.64 -0.96
CA GLY A 22 17.07 1.51 -0.38
C GLY A 22 17.30 1.63 1.14
N ARG A 23 17.60 2.83 1.64
CA ARG A 23 17.80 3.08 3.08
C ARG A 23 16.49 3.08 3.87
N LEU A 24 15.38 3.47 3.24
CA LEU A 24 14.06 3.57 3.89
C LEU A 24 13.30 2.24 3.89
N ILE A 25 13.52 1.39 2.88
CA ILE A 25 12.92 0.05 2.75
C ILE A 25 12.93 -0.76 4.05
N PRO A 26 14.06 -0.96 4.76
CA PRO A 26 14.06 -1.79 5.98
C PRO A 26 13.19 -1.21 7.09
N TRP A 27 13.13 0.12 7.24
CA TRP A 27 12.29 0.77 8.24
C TRP A 27 10.81 0.65 7.90
N PHE A 28 10.44 0.86 6.63
CA PHE A 28 9.06 0.68 6.19
C PHE A 28 8.60 -0.77 6.29
N TRP A 29 9.48 -1.74 5.99
CA TRP A 29 9.19 -3.16 6.22
C TRP A 29 9.01 -3.48 7.69
N ALA A 30 9.89 -2.98 8.58
CA ALA A 30 9.76 -3.21 10.01
C ALA A 30 8.43 -2.67 10.54
N ILE A 31 8.07 -1.44 10.18
CA ILE A 31 6.79 -0.82 10.58
C ILE A 31 5.61 -1.62 10.01
N ALA A 32 5.66 -1.97 8.73
CA ALA A 32 4.59 -2.74 8.08
C ALA A 32 4.37 -4.10 8.74
N LEU A 33 5.45 -4.83 9.06
CA LEU A 33 5.37 -6.14 9.71
C LEU A 33 4.83 -6.04 11.13
N VAL A 34 5.26 -5.02 11.90
CA VAL A 34 4.75 -4.79 13.26
C VAL A 34 3.27 -4.45 13.23
N LEU A 35 2.85 -3.49 12.40
CA LEU A 35 1.45 -3.10 12.30
C LEU A 35 0.57 -4.24 11.77
N MET A 36 1.06 -5.01 10.80
CA MET A 36 0.37 -6.20 10.30
C MET A 36 0.22 -7.25 11.41
N GLY A 37 1.28 -7.54 12.16
CA GLY A 37 1.22 -8.51 13.27
C GLY A 37 0.23 -8.09 14.36
N VAL A 38 0.27 -6.82 14.76
CA VAL A 38 -0.68 -6.25 15.73
C VAL A 38 -2.11 -6.29 15.19
N GLY A 39 -2.32 -5.88 13.93
CA GLY A 39 -3.64 -5.91 13.30
C GLY A 39 -4.24 -7.32 13.23
N LEU A 40 -3.43 -8.31 12.83
CA LEU A 40 -3.86 -9.72 12.78
C LEU A 40 -4.18 -10.28 14.17
N TYR A 41 -3.40 -9.91 15.18
CA TYR A 41 -3.67 -10.31 16.56
C TYR A 41 -5.01 -9.74 17.05
N LEU A 42 -5.23 -8.44 16.82
CA LEU A 42 -6.47 -7.77 17.19
C LEU A 42 -7.67 -8.36 16.46
N SER A 43 -7.54 -8.68 15.17
CA SER A 43 -8.64 -9.21 14.37
C SER A 43 -9.06 -10.63 14.76
N PHE A 44 -8.09 -11.52 15.03
CA PHE A 44 -8.40 -12.94 15.27
C PHE A 44 -8.65 -13.29 16.73
N PHE A 45 -8.02 -12.58 17.68
CA PHE A 45 -8.07 -12.98 19.09
C PHE A 45 -8.83 -11.99 19.97
N VAL A 46 -8.83 -10.70 19.62
CA VAL A 46 -9.43 -9.65 20.47
C VAL A 46 -10.83 -9.24 19.99
N ALA A 47 -11.02 -9.13 18.67
CA ALA A 47 -12.30 -8.70 18.12
C ALA A 47 -13.42 -9.69 18.49
N PRO A 48 -14.55 -9.22 19.03
CA PRO A 48 -15.68 -10.09 19.34
C PRO A 48 -16.28 -10.66 18.06
N THR A 49 -16.94 -11.82 18.17
CA THR A 49 -17.74 -12.38 17.08
C THR A 49 -19.02 -11.59 16.89
N ASP A 50 -19.51 -11.54 15.65
CA ASP A 50 -20.81 -10.93 15.37
C ASP A 50 -21.95 -11.93 15.66
N TYR A 51 -23.12 -11.41 16.06
CA TYR A 51 -24.29 -12.23 16.36
C TYR A 51 -24.86 -12.96 15.12
N LYS A 52 -24.74 -12.37 13.92
CA LYS A 52 -25.27 -12.96 12.68
C LYS A 52 -24.23 -13.79 11.94
N GLN A 53 -23.00 -13.27 11.83
CA GLN A 53 -21.94 -13.90 11.04
C GLN A 53 -20.96 -14.75 11.87
N GLY A 54 -21.09 -14.77 13.20
CA GLY A 54 -20.21 -15.53 14.09
C GLY A 54 -18.74 -15.16 13.89
N GLU A 55 -17.90 -16.19 13.72
CA GLU A 55 -16.46 -16.07 13.43
C GLU A 55 -16.18 -15.48 12.03
N GLY A 56 -17.08 -15.66 11.07
CA GLY A 56 -16.93 -15.16 9.71
C GLY A 56 -16.80 -13.64 9.63
N TYR A 57 -17.37 -12.93 10.62
CA TYR A 57 -17.22 -11.49 10.78
C TYR A 57 -15.75 -11.04 10.78
N ARG A 58 -14.86 -11.82 11.42
CA ARG A 58 -13.46 -11.43 11.60
C ARG A 58 -12.68 -11.29 10.28
N ILE A 59 -13.18 -11.89 9.20
CA ILE A 59 -12.61 -11.75 7.84
C ILE A 59 -12.65 -10.28 7.38
N ILE A 60 -13.62 -9.48 7.85
CA ILE A 60 -13.76 -8.07 7.46
C ILE A 60 -12.53 -7.23 7.81
N PHE A 61 -11.85 -7.58 8.92
CA PHE A 61 -10.64 -6.88 9.38
C PHE A 61 -9.44 -7.12 8.47
N ILE A 62 -9.49 -8.13 7.59
CA ILE A 62 -8.50 -8.35 6.52
C ILE A 62 -9.03 -7.75 5.22
N HIS A 63 -10.30 -7.99 4.91
CA HIS A 63 -10.92 -7.58 3.66
C HIS A 63 -10.91 -6.07 3.44
N VAL A 64 -11.43 -5.30 4.41
CA VAL A 64 -11.61 -3.85 4.26
C VAL A 64 -10.27 -3.13 4.07
N PRO A 65 -9.24 -3.37 4.91
CA PRO A 65 -7.92 -2.79 4.67
C PRO A 65 -7.31 -3.22 3.34
N ALA A 66 -7.46 -4.49 2.93
CA ALA A 66 -6.93 -4.96 1.65
C ALA A 66 -7.60 -4.26 0.45
N ALA A 67 -8.93 -4.09 0.50
CA ALA A 67 -9.68 -3.36 -0.52
C ALA A 67 -9.25 -1.89 -0.60
N TRP A 68 -9.09 -1.22 0.54
CA TRP A 68 -8.60 0.15 0.60
C TRP A 68 -7.18 0.29 0.05
N MET A 69 -6.27 -0.61 0.42
CA MET A 69 -4.89 -0.60 -0.08
C MET A 69 -4.83 -0.84 -1.59
N SER A 70 -5.65 -1.75 -2.12
CA SER A 70 -5.78 -1.97 -3.57
C SER A 70 -6.16 -0.67 -4.31
N MET A 71 -7.26 -0.05 -3.92
CA MET A 71 -7.74 1.19 -4.55
C MET A 71 -6.71 2.33 -4.42
N PHE A 72 -6.14 2.51 -3.24
CA PHE A 72 -5.13 3.53 -3.00
C PHE A 72 -3.90 3.34 -3.89
N ILE A 73 -3.35 2.13 -3.97
CA ILE A 73 -2.17 1.84 -4.80
C ILE A 73 -2.49 2.10 -6.28
N TYR A 74 -3.67 1.70 -6.76
CA TYR A 74 -4.06 1.98 -8.14
C TYR A 74 -4.24 3.47 -8.43
N LEU A 75 -4.76 4.26 -7.49
CA LEU A 75 -4.80 5.72 -7.64
C LEU A 75 -3.41 6.33 -7.70
N VAL A 76 -2.48 5.91 -6.83
CA VAL A 76 -1.09 6.38 -6.85
C VAL A 76 -0.39 5.96 -8.15
N MET A 77 -0.61 4.73 -8.62
CA MET A 77 -0.08 4.23 -9.89
C MET A 77 -0.63 5.02 -11.08
N ALA A 78 -1.93 5.30 -11.10
CA ALA A 78 -2.55 6.14 -12.12
C ALA A 78 -1.97 7.57 -12.12
N GLY A 79 -1.74 8.15 -10.93
CA GLY A 79 -1.06 9.44 -10.78
C GLY A 79 0.35 9.43 -11.38
N TRP A 80 1.15 8.39 -11.09
CA TRP A 80 2.49 8.25 -11.69
C TRP A 80 2.44 8.04 -13.20
N ALA A 81 1.50 7.25 -13.70
CA ALA A 81 1.29 7.07 -15.13
C ALA A 81 0.93 8.39 -15.83
N ALA A 82 0.03 9.18 -15.24
CA ALA A 82 -0.34 10.50 -15.75
C ALA A 82 0.86 11.47 -15.80
N ILE A 83 1.65 11.54 -14.73
CA ILE A 83 2.90 12.33 -14.71
C ILE A 83 3.87 11.82 -15.77
N GLY A 84 3.97 10.49 -15.95
CA GLY A 84 4.80 9.87 -16.98
C GLY A 84 4.37 10.26 -18.39
N LEU A 85 3.07 10.33 -18.67
CA LEU A 85 2.55 10.75 -19.97
C LEU A 85 2.77 12.24 -20.24
N VAL A 86 2.59 13.10 -19.23
CA VAL A 86 2.72 14.57 -19.38
C VAL A 86 4.18 14.99 -19.48
N PHE A 87 5.06 14.43 -18.63
CA PHE A 87 6.44 14.91 -18.45
C PHE A 87 7.50 13.95 -18.98
N ASN A 88 7.12 12.76 -19.47
CA ASN A 88 8.01 11.75 -20.03
C ASN A 88 9.20 11.40 -19.11
N THR A 89 8.94 11.29 -17.80
CA THR A 89 10.00 11.00 -16.83
C THR A 89 10.21 9.50 -16.65
N ARG A 90 11.48 9.07 -16.56
CA ARG A 90 11.83 7.66 -16.28
C ARG A 90 11.38 7.20 -14.89
N LEU A 91 11.40 8.11 -13.91
CA LEU A 91 11.00 7.81 -12.54
C LEU A 91 9.52 7.40 -12.48
N SER A 92 8.64 8.09 -13.22
CA SER A 92 7.22 7.75 -13.29
C SER A 92 6.97 6.30 -13.74
N ALA A 93 7.65 5.87 -14.82
CA ALA A 93 7.53 4.50 -15.31
C ALA A 93 8.04 3.47 -14.29
N MET A 94 9.17 3.75 -13.63
CA MET A 94 9.71 2.88 -12.57
C MET A 94 8.74 2.75 -11.39
N MET A 95 8.14 3.86 -10.94
CA MET A 95 7.17 3.85 -9.84
C MET A 95 5.92 3.06 -10.22
N ALA A 96 5.37 3.27 -11.42
CA ALA A 96 4.19 2.54 -11.87
C ALA A 96 4.44 1.02 -11.94
N GLN A 97 5.60 0.59 -12.46
CA GLN A 97 5.99 -0.82 -12.51
C GLN A 97 6.19 -1.43 -11.11
N ALA A 98 6.76 -0.67 -10.17
CA ALA A 98 6.97 -1.13 -8.79
C ALA A 98 5.63 -1.27 -8.01
N LEU A 99 4.66 -0.40 -8.29
CA LEU A 99 3.36 -0.40 -7.62
C LEU A 99 2.43 -1.49 -8.14
N ALA A 100 2.49 -1.81 -9.45
CA ALA A 100 1.60 -2.77 -10.11
C ALA A 100 1.47 -4.13 -9.39
N PRO A 101 2.55 -4.87 -9.05
CA PRO A 101 2.42 -6.17 -8.39
C PRO A 101 1.82 -6.05 -6.99
N THR A 102 2.13 -4.98 -6.25
CA THR A 102 1.60 -4.75 -4.90
C THR A 102 0.10 -4.45 -4.97
N GLY A 103 -0.34 -3.62 -5.92
CA GLY A 103 -1.76 -3.35 -6.16
C GLY A 103 -2.53 -4.61 -6.57
N ALA A 104 -1.95 -5.42 -7.45
CA ALA A 104 -2.52 -6.70 -7.86
C ALA A 104 -2.67 -7.68 -6.67
N MET A 105 -1.65 -7.78 -5.81
CA MET A 105 -1.69 -8.60 -4.61
C MET A 105 -2.82 -8.18 -3.65
N PHE A 106 -2.94 -6.88 -3.33
CA PHE A 106 -4.03 -6.40 -2.48
C PHE A 106 -5.40 -6.56 -3.12
N THR A 107 -5.49 -6.42 -4.44
CA THR A 107 -6.74 -6.68 -5.18
C THR A 107 -7.15 -8.14 -5.06
N PHE A 108 -6.20 -9.06 -5.27
CA PHE A 108 -6.44 -10.49 -5.10
C PHE A 108 -6.92 -10.79 -3.68
N LEU A 109 -6.23 -10.28 -2.66
CA LEU A 109 -6.62 -10.45 -1.26
C LEU A 109 -8.03 -9.91 -0.99
N ALA A 110 -8.35 -8.71 -1.50
CA ALA A 110 -9.66 -8.10 -1.35
C ALA A 110 -10.76 -8.96 -2.00
N LEU A 111 -10.58 -9.40 -3.24
CA LEU A 111 -11.54 -10.25 -3.94
C LEU A 111 -11.73 -11.60 -3.23
N TRP A 112 -10.62 -12.23 -2.84
CA TRP A 112 -10.63 -13.52 -2.15
C TRP A 112 -11.36 -13.43 -0.82
N THR A 113 -10.92 -12.53 0.07
CA THR A 113 -11.52 -12.36 1.40
C THR A 113 -12.96 -11.85 1.33
N GLY A 114 -13.29 -11.01 0.34
CA GLY A 114 -14.66 -10.53 0.12
C GLY A 114 -15.61 -11.65 -0.27
N ALA A 115 -15.16 -12.58 -1.11
CA ALA A 115 -15.94 -13.75 -1.50
C ALA A 115 -16.23 -14.70 -0.32
N PHE A 116 -15.35 -14.78 0.69
CA PHE A 116 -15.61 -15.55 1.92
C PHE A 116 -16.50 -14.78 2.90
N TRP A 117 -16.26 -13.49 3.09
CA TRP A 117 -17.03 -12.68 4.03
C TRP A 117 -18.49 -12.48 3.59
N GLY A 118 -18.76 -12.40 2.28
CA GLY A 118 -20.11 -12.22 1.73
C GLY A 118 -20.97 -13.48 1.71
N LYS A 119 -20.43 -14.65 2.09
CA LYS A 119 -21.23 -15.86 2.24
C LYS A 119 -22.04 -15.79 3.54
N PRO A 120 -23.38 -15.92 3.48
CA PRO A 120 -24.23 -15.93 4.66
C PRO A 120 -23.99 -17.17 5.53
#